data_AF-A0A4R3E6K1-F1
#
_entry.id   AF-A0A4R3E6K1-F1
#
_cell.length_a   1.000
_cell.length_b   1.000
_cell.length_c   1.000
_cell.angle_alpha   90.00
_cell.angle_beta   90.00
_cell.angle_gamma   90.00
#
_symmetry.space_group_name_H-M   'P 1'
#
loop_
_entity.id
_entity.type
_entity.pdbx_description
1 polymer ?
#
loop_
_entity_poly.entity_id
_entity_poly.type
_entity_poly.pdbx_seq_one_letter_code
_entity_poly.pdbx_strand_id
1 'polypeptide(L)'
;MPFSFATPEDLGLLEESLERAWAMVVERHGHDPLSAPGARERLAYIVSALWRSGLREGMAEQAFAQFEATTPSLTPTQAARSS
;
A
#
# COMPACT_ATOMS: atom_id res chain seq x y z
N MET A 1 11.38 13.21 -22.74
CA MET A 1 10.72 12.21 -21.89
C MET A 1 9.34 11.97 -22.50
N PRO A 2 9.02 10.80 -23.08
CA PRO A 2 7.65 10.54 -23.48
C PRO A 2 6.80 10.48 -22.20
N PHE A 3 5.76 11.29 -22.13
CA PHE A 3 4.75 11.17 -21.09
C PHE A 3 4.03 9.85 -21.33
N SER A 4 4.42 8.79 -20.60
CA SER A 4 3.65 7.55 -20.58
C SER A 4 2.39 7.84 -19.77
N PHE A 5 1.34 8.26 -20.46
CA PHE A 5 0.00 8.23 -19.91
C PHE A 5 -0.37 6.77 -19.69
N ALA A 6 -0.94 6.44 -18.53
CA ALA A 6 -1.45 5.11 -18.26
C ALA A 6 -2.52 4.78 -19.31
N THR A 7 -2.41 3.62 -19.95
CA THR A 7 -3.50 3.10 -20.78
C THR A 7 -4.67 2.67 -19.88
N PRO A 8 -5.87 2.46 -20.42
CA PRO A 8 -6.97 1.89 -19.65
C PRO A 8 -6.61 0.55 -18.97
N GLU A 9 -5.79 -0.27 -19.64
CA GLU A 9 -5.28 -1.54 -19.10
C GLU A 9 -4.31 -1.30 -17.94
N ASP A 10 -3.46 -0.27 -18.03
CA ASP A 10 -2.60 0.15 -16.92
C ASP A 10 -3.43 0.58 -15.71
N LEU A 11 -4.52 1.30 -15.92
CA LEU A 11 -5.43 1.71 -14.85
C LEU A 11 -6.10 0.51 -14.18
N GLY A 12 -6.57 -0.47 -14.97
CA GLY A 12 -7.13 -1.71 -14.44
C GLY A 12 -6.14 -2.50 -13.59
N LEU A 13 -4.89 -2.61 -14.05
CA LEU A 13 -3.81 -3.27 -13.30
C LEU A 13 -3.51 -2.55 -11.98
N LEU A 14 -3.45 -1.22 -12.00
CA LEU A 14 -3.20 -0.40 -10.80
C LEU A 14 -4.33 -0.55 -9.79
N GLU A 15 -5.58 -0.53 -10.23
CA GLU A 15 -6.77 -0.71 -9.39
C GLU A 15 -6.79 -2.12 -8.77
N GLU A 16 -6.62 -3.17 -9.58
CA GLU A 16 -6.58 -4.55 -9.09
C GLU A 16 -5.46 -4.75 -8.06
N SER A 17 -4.28 -4.22 -8.35
CA SER A 17 -3.13 -4.32 -7.46
C SER A 17 -3.37 -3.60 -6.13
N LEU A 18 -4.00 -2.42 -6.18
CA LEU A 18 -4.35 -1.67 -4.97
C LEU A 18 -5.39 -2.40 -4.12
N GLU A 19 -6.46 -2.91 -4.72
CA GLU A 19 -7.49 -3.63 -3.97
C GLU A 19 -6.95 -4.91 -3.34
N ARG A 20 -6.15 -5.67 -4.09
CA ARG A 20 -5.52 -6.89 -3.59
C ARG A 20 -4.54 -6.62 -2.46
N ALA A 21 -3.70 -5.60 -2.60
CA ALA A 21 -2.79 -5.20 -1.52
C ALA A 21 -3.56 -4.68 -0.29
N TRP A 22 -4.67 -3.96 -0.50
CA TRP A 22 -5.51 -3.48 0.59
C TRP A 22 -6.20 -4.62 1.34
N ALA A 23 -6.69 -5.63 0.62
CA ALA A 23 -7.24 -6.84 1.22
C ALA A 23 -6.22 -7.54 2.14
N MET A 24 -4.95 -7.62 1.73
CA MET A 24 -3.88 -8.16 2.58
C MET A 24 -3.64 -7.33 3.85
N VAL A 25 -3.70 -5.99 3.75
CA VAL A 25 -3.61 -5.10 4.92
C VAL A 25 -4.78 -5.32 5.87
N VAL A 26 -6.00 -5.41 5.35
CA VAL A 26 -7.20 -5.67 6.16
C VAL A 26 -7.14 -7.05 6.81
N GLU A 27 -6.72 -8.08 6.08
CA GLU A 27 -6.57 -9.44 6.61
C GLU A 27 -5.56 -9.49 7.76
N ARG A 28 -4.43 -8.77 7.63
CA ARG A 28 -3.37 -8.77 8.64
C ARG A 28 -3.69 -7.94 9.88
N HIS A 29 -4.31 -6.77 9.71
CA HIS A 29 -4.44 -5.77 10.77
C HIS A 29 -5.89 -5.53 11.22
N GLY A 30 -6.88 -6.06 10.52
CA GLY A 30 -8.30 -5.90 10.85
C GLY A 30 -8.82 -4.47 10.74
N HIS A 31 -8.22 -3.63 9.90
CA HIS A 31 -8.57 -2.21 9.78
C HIS A 31 -9.99 -1.98 9.24
N ASP A 32 -10.75 -1.10 9.91
CA ASP A 32 -11.99 -0.53 9.38
C ASP A 32 -11.63 0.52 8.29
N PRO A 33 -12.20 0.44 7.07
CA PRO A 33 -11.98 1.40 5.99
C PRO A 33 -12.17 2.88 6.36
N LEU A 34 -12.99 3.18 7.37
CA LEU A 34 -13.24 4.54 7.86
C LEU A 34 -12.20 5.01 8.89
N SER A 35 -11.44 4.08 9.49
CA SER A 35 -10.49 4.34 10.58
C SER A 35 -9.04 4.56 10.12
N ALA A 36 -8.73 4.22 8.86
CA ALA A 36 -7.39 4.33 8.29
C ALA A 36 -7.27 5.34 7.12
N PRO A 37 -7.87 6.55 7.20
CA PRO A 37 -7.64 7.58 6.18
C PRO A 37 -6.14 7.87 6.11
N GLY A 38 -5.57 7.79 4.90
CA GLY A 38 -4.13 7.92 4.65
C GLY A 38 -3.38 6.59 4.44
N ALA A 39 -3.82 5.48 5.04
CA ALA A 39 -3.20 4.17 4.82
C ALA A 39 -3.42 3.70 3.37
N ARG A 40 -4.68 3.79 2.92
CA ARG A 40 -5.05 3.41 1.55
C ARG A 40 -4.43 4.34 0.50
N GLU A 41 -4.32 5.63 0.80
CA GLU A 41 -3.63 6.60 -0.07
C GLU A 41 -2.12 6.31 -0.18
N ARG A 42 -1.47 5.98 0.95
CA ARG A 42 -0.07 5.56 0.94
C ARG A 42 0.13 4.28 0.14
N LEU A 43 -0.78 3.32 0.27
CA LEU A 43 -0.71 2.09 -0.51
C LEU A 43 -0.88 2.37 -2.02
N ALA A 44 -1.80 3.25 -2.40
CA ALA A 44 -1.96 3.70 -3.79
C ALA A 44 -0.70 4.39 -4.34
N TYR A 45 -0.02 5.20 -3.51
CA TYR A 45 1.26 5.80 -3.88
C TYR A 45 2.33 4.73 -4.16
N ILE A 46 2.44 3.72 -3.29
CA ILE A 46 3.40 2.62 -3.45
C ILE A 46 3.13 1.83 -4.74
N VAL A 47 1.87 1.43 -4.97
CA VAL A 47 1.44 0.72 -6.20
C VAL A 47 1.82 1.53 -7.45
N SER A 48 1.52 2.83 -7.43
CA SER A 48 1.85 3.74 -8.55
C SER A 48 3.36 3.85 -8.78
N ALA A 49 4.16 3.88 -7.72
CA ALA A 49 5.62 3.93 -7.82
C ALA A 49 6.20 2.64 -8.41
N LEU A 50 5.68 1.47 -7.99
CA LEU A 50 6.08 0.17 -8.53
C LEU A 50 5.75 0.05 -10.02
N TRP A 51 4.55 0.44 -10.44
CA TRP A 51 4.18 0.49 -11.86
C TRP A 51 5.13 1.38 -12.67
N ARG A 52 5.47 2.57 -12.15
CA ARG A 52 6.43 3.49 -12.80
C ARG A 52 7.84 2.92 -12.90
N SER A 53 8.23 2.00 -12.01
CA SER A 53 9.51 1.27 -12.11
C SER A 53 9.49 0.15 -13.16
N GLY A 54 8.35 -0.09 -13.81
CA GLY A 54 8.17 -1.14 -14.81
C GLY A 54 7.77 -2.49 -14.23
N LEU A 55 7.47 -2.56 -12.92
CA LEU A 55 6.91 -3.77 -12.32
C LEU A 55 5.49 -3.98 -12.85
N ARG A 56 5.17 -5.21 -13.22
CA ARG A 56 3.85 -5.60 -13.75
C ARG A 56 3.25 -6.78 -13.00
N GLU A 57 4.08 -7.77 -12.70
CA GLU A 57 3.70 -8.97 -11.95
C GLU A 57 4.02 -8.81 -10.46
N GLY A 58 3.18 -9.40 -9.60
CA GLY A 58 3.40 -9.40 -8.14
C GLY A 58 3.35 -8.02 -7.48
N MET A 59 2.73 -7.03 -8.16
CA MET A 59 2.71 -5.64 -7.70
C MET A 59 1.96 -5.50 -6.37
N ALA A 60 0.89 -6.25 -6.16
CA ALA A 60 0.12 -6.24 -4.92
C ALA A 60 0.97 -6.74 -3.74
N GLU A 61 1.66 -7.87 -3.90
CA GLU A 61 2.49 -8.48 -2.89
C GLU A 61 3.70 -7.60 -2.53
N GLN A 62 4.34 -6.97 -3.52
CA GLN A 62 5.40 -5.99 -3.26
C GLN A 62 4.89 -4.72 -2.60
N ALA A 63 3.73 -4.21 -3.03
CA ALA A 63 3.15 -3.01 -2.44
C ALA A 63 2.82 -3.23 -0.97
N PHE A 64 2.23 -4.39 -0.64
CA PHE A 64 1.98 -4.81 0.73
C PHE A 64 3.28 -4.92 1.54
N ALA A 65 4.31 -5.58 1.02
CA ALA A 65 5.59 -5.71 1.71
C ALA A 65 6.26 -4.35 1.99
N GLN A 66 6.24 -3.44 1.01
CA GLN A 66 6.76 -2.08 1.18
C GLN A 66 5.90 -1.26 2.16
N PHE A 67 4.58 -1.42 2.12
CA PHE A 67 3.67 -0.80 3.07
C PHE A 67 3.98 -1.25 4.51
N GLU A 68 4.16 -2.55 4.74
CA GLU A 68 4.56 -3.07 6.04
C GLU A 68 5.91 -2.53 6.50
N ALA A 69 6.91 -2.52 5.61
CA ALA A 69 8.25 -2.03 5.92
C ALA A 69 8.31 -0.52 6.24
N THR A 70 7.39 0.27 5.68
CA THR A 70 7.30 1.73 5.87
C THR A 70 6.23 2.14 6.87
N THR A 71 5.44 1.20 7.38
CA THR A 71 4.57 1.45 8.52
C THR A 71 5.46 1.59 9.74
N PRO A 72 5.44 2.73 10.45
CA PRO A 72 6.10 2.79 11.74
C PRO A 72 5.51 1.67 12.59
N SER A 73 6.36 0.74 13.03
CA SER A 73 5.97 -0.22 14.03
C SER A 73 5.52 0.62 15.22
N LEU A 74 4.21 0.72 15.46
CA LEU A 74 3.68 1.18 16.73
C LEU A 74 4.07 0.10 17.74
N THR A 75 5.36 0.09 18.10
CA THR A 75 5.83 -0.55 19.30
C THR A 75 4.93 0.02 20.38
N PRO A 76 4.15 -0.79 21.13
CA PRO A 76 3.32 -0.27 22.20
C PRO A 76 4.24 0.56 23.08
N THR A 77 3.96 1.85 23.14
CA THR A 77 4.84 2.82 23.77
C THR A 77 5.23 2.29 25.14
N GLN A 78 6.53 2.22 25.36
CA GLN A 78 7.19 2.12 26.66
C GLN A 78 6.87 3.40 27.48
N ALA A 79 5.58 3.67 27.70
CA ALA A 79 5.01 4.81 28.42
C ALA A 79 4.27 4.35 29.69
N ALA A 80 4.63 3.18 30.23
CA ALA A 80 4.08 2.67 31.49
C ALA A 80 5.17 2.16 32.44
N ARG A 81 6.37 2.76 32.42
CA ARG A 81 7.38 2.57 33.48
C ARG A 81 8.08 3.88 33.80
N SER A 82 7.32 4.79 34.41
CA SER A 82 7.84 5.93 35.17
C SER A 82 6.74 6.38 36.13
N SER A 83 6.49 5.57 37.15
CA SER A 83 5.79 5.95 38.38
C SER A 83 6.25 5.05 39.49
#